data_AF-A0A321LT28-F1
#
_entry.id   AF-A0A321LT28-F1
#
_cell.length_a   1.000
_cell.length_b   1.000
_cell.length_c   1.000
_cell.angle_alpha   90.00
_cell.angle_beta   90.00
_cell.angle_gamma   90.00
#
_symmetry.space_group_name_H-M   'P 1'
#
loop_
_entity.id
_entity.type
_entity.pdbx_description
1 polymer ?
#
loop_
_entity_poly.entity_id
_entity_poly.type
_entity_poly.pdbx_seq_one_letter_code
_entity_poly.pdbx_strand_id
1 'polypeptide(L)'
;MVQTAVRHTRVLAIDDSPEFLSSLRAFFETTPDFCLVGAARSGDEALALAQELRPDLVLMDLQMTGMNGLEATSEIRQRFPEIAVVIITAHEIPGLQQVCHESGACDFVKKSRLYQDLPEVLARFLSSRRT
;
A
#
# COMPACT_ATOMS: atom_id res chain seq x y z
N MET A 1 -3.62 6.08 35.30
CA MET A 1 -4.08 6.42 33.93
C MET A 1 -3.27 5.56 32.98
N VAL A 2 -3.86 4.49 32.42
CA VAL A 2 -3.16 3.64 31.45
C VAL A 2 -3.20 4.38 30.12
N GLN A 3 -2.05 4.88 29.68
CA GLN A 3 -1.87 5.40 28.32
C GLN A 3 -1.95 4.19 27.39
N THR A 4 -3.10 3.96 26.77
CA THR A 4 -3.22 2.95 25.72
C THR A 4 -2.32 3.43 24.57
N ALA A 5 -1.19 2.76 24.36
CA ALA A 5 -0.32 3.08 23.24
C ALA A 5 -1.10 2.89 21.93
N VAL A 6 -1.41 3.98 21.23
CA VAL A 6 -2.02 3.92 19.91
C VAL A 6 -0.98 3.28 18.98
N ARG A 7 -1.21 2.01 18.59
CA ARG A 7 -0.42 1.40 17.52
C ARG A 7 -0.82 2.07 16.22
N HIS A 8 0.07 2.88 15.68
CA HIS A 8 -0.09 3.46 14.36
C HIS A 8 0.12 2.35 13.32
N THR A 9 -0.78 2.26 12.35
CA THR A 9 -0.64 1.33 11.22
C THR A 9 0.56 1.75 10.38
N ARG A 10 1.52 0.84 10.21
CA ARG A 10 2.75 1.10 9.46
C ARG A 10 2.50 0.91 7.97
N VAL A 11 2.76 1.95 7.18
CA VAL A 11 2.54 1.97 5.73
C VAL A 11 3.87 2.05 4.99
N LEU A 12 4.03 1.24 3.95
CA LEU A 12 5.13 1.32 2.98
C LEU A 12 4.55 1.73 1.62
N ALA A 13 5.10 2.78 1.00
CA ALA A 13 4.62 3.29 -0.30
C ALA A 13 5.60 2.94 -1.43
N ILE A 14 5.11 2.33 -2.50
CA ILE A 14 5.92 1.89 -3.63
C ILE A 14 5.40 2.55 -4.91
N ASP A 15 6.24 3.37 -5.54
CA ASP A 15 5.93 4.07 -6.79
C ASP A 15 7.24 4.59 -7.40
N ASP A 16 7.42 4.48 -8.73
CA ASP A 16 8.64 4.98 -9.37
C ASP A 16 8.66 6.51 -9.55
N SER A 17 7.51 7.18 -9.39
CA SER A 17 7.34 8.65 -9.35
C SER A 17 7.63 9.23 -7.96
N PRO A 18 8.73 10.00 -7.80
CA PRO A 18 9.01 10.72 -6.55
C PRO A 18 7.93 11.71 -6.15
N GLU A 19 7.23 12.31 -7.12
CA GLU A 19 6.14 13.26 -6.91
C GLU A 19 4.93 12.57 -6.25
N PHE A 20 4.62 11.35 -6.69
CA PHE A 20 3.52 10.58 -6.10
C PHE A 20 3.86 10.12 -4.68
N LEU A 21 5.08 9.63 -4.45
CA LEU A 21 5.56 9.29 -3.10
C LEU A 21 5.51 10.50 -2.15
N SER A 22 5.84 11.70 -2.65
CA SER A 22 5.73 12.95 -1.88
C SER A 22 4.27 13.30 -1.55
N SER A 23 3.35 13.04 -2.48
CA SER A 23 1.91 13.21 -2.26
C SER A 23 1.38 12.26 -1.19
N LEU A 24 1.80 10.99 -1.21
CA LEU A 24 1.46 10.01 -0.17
C LEU A 24 2.01 10.40 1.19
N ARG A 25 3.24 10.93 1.26
CA ARG A 25 3.81 11.47 2.50
C ARG A 25 2.93 12.58 3.08
N ALA A 26 2.58 13.58 2.27
CA ALA A 26 1.71 14.68 2.70
C ALA A 26 0.32 14.18 3.15
N PHE A 27 -0.25 13.19 2.45
CA PHE A 27 -1.51 12.57 2.85
C PHE A 27 -1.41 11.91 4.24
N PHE A 28 -0.34 11.16 4.51
CA PHE A 28 -0.17 10.46 5.79
C PHE A 28 0.22 11.39 6.94
N GLU A 29 0.85 12.54 6.68
CA GLU A 29 1.06 13.57 7.70
C GLU A 29 -0.26 14.10 8.30
N THR A 30 -1.35 14.05 7.53
CA THR A 30 -2.70 14.45 7.99
C THR A 30 -3.58 13.27 8.41
N THR A 31 -3.05 12.04 8.47
CA THR A 31 -3.82 10.82 8.75
C THR A 31 -3.27 10.12 10.00
N PRO A 32 -3.69 10.51 11.22
CA PRO A 32 -3.01 10.17 12.48
C PRO A 32 -3.02 8.68 12.86
N ASP A 33 -3.91 7.86 12.29
CA ASP A 33 -3.94 6.41 12.57
C ASP A 33 -2.88 5.61 11.79
N PHE A 34 -2.18 6.27 10.87
CA PHE A 34 -1.23 5.66 9.95
C PHE A 34 0.13 6.36 10.02
N CYS A 35 1.20 5.61 9.77
CA CYS A 35 2.57 6.12 9.75
C CYS A 35 3.29 5.57 8.52
N LEU A 36 3.71 6.45 7.62
CA LEU A 36 4.53 6.07 6.47
C LEU A 36 5.96 5.75 6.95
N VAL A 37 6.31 4.47 6.99
CA VAL A 37 7.58 3.96 7.55
C VAL A 37 8.70 3.85 6.51
N GLY A 38 8.38 3.94 5.23
CA GLY A 38 9.34 3.86 4.15
C GLY A 38 8.71 4.12 2.80
N ALA A 39 9.56 4.27 1.79
CA ALA A 39 9.15 4.30 0.40
C ALA A 39 10.20 3.60 -0.47
N ALA A 40 9.75 2.97 -1.55
CA ALA A 40 10.62 2.33 -2.54
C ALA A 40 10.16 2.67 -3.96
N ARG A 41 11.07 2.55 -4.92
CA ARG A 41 10.86 3.00 -6.31
C ARG A 41 10.93 1.87 -7.33
N SER A 42 11.00 0.63 -6.87
CA SER A 42 11.00 -0.58 -7.69
C SER A 42 10.46 -1.78 -6.90
N GLY A 43 10.07 -2.84 -7.60
CA GLY A 43 9.62 -4.09 -6.96
C GLY A 43 10.70 -4.77 -6.11
N ASP A 44 11.97 -4.71 -6.53
CA ASP A 44 13.09 -5.28 -5.77
C ASP A 44 13.31 -4.55 -4.44
N GLU A 45 13.32 -3.21 -4.48
CA GLU A 45 13.38 -2.40 -3.25
C GLU A 45 12.15 -2.62 -2.37
N ALA A 46 10.96 -2.79 -2.97
CA ALA A 46 9.74 -3.06 -2.24
C ALA A 46 9.82 -4.37 -1.45
N LEU A 47 10.35 -5.45 -2.05
CA LEU A 47 10.55 -6.73 -1.37
C LEU A 47 11.56 -6.62 -0.24
N ALA A 48 12.68 -5.93 -0.47
CA ALA A 48 13.70 -5.71 0.55
C ALA A 48 13.15 -4.92 1.75
N LEU A 49 12.45 -3.81 1.50
CA LEU A 49 11.85 -3.00 2.56
C LEU A 49 10.66 -3.68 3.24
N ALA A 50 9.88 -4.50 2.53
CA ALA A 50 8.81 -5.29 3.15
C ALA A 50 9.38 -6.32 4.15
N GLN A 51 10.50 -6.96 3.81
CA GLN A 51 11.23 -7.85 4.70
C GLN A 51 11.79 -7.10 5.93
N GLU A 52 12.42 -5.95 5.71
CA GLU A 52 13.09 -5.19 6.78
C GLU A 52 12.10 -4.49 7.71
N LEU A 53 11.16 -3.73 7.14
CA LEU A 53 10.27 -2.83 7.88
C LEU A 53 9.01 -3.52 8.41
N ARG A 54 8.67 -4.69 7.85
CA ARG A 54 7.48 -5.50 8.19
C ARG A 54 6.23 -4.61 8.34
N PRO A 55 5.85 -3.83 7.30
CA PRO A 55 4.72 -2.91 7.38
C PRO A 55 3.40 -3.65 7.56
N ASP A 56 2.39 -2.95 8.05
CA ASP A 56 1.02 -3.48 8.12
C ASP A 56 0.31 -3.41 6.76
N LEU A 57 0.63 -2.35 6.01
CA LEU A 57 0.02 -2.04 4.72
C LEU A 57 1.10 -1.60 3.73
N VAL A 58 1.00 -2.10 2.50
CA VAL A 58 1.74 -1.62 1.35
C VAL A 58 0.77 -0.92 0.40
N LEU A 59 1.12 0.29 -0.02
CA LEU A 59 0.52 0.95 -1.17
C LEU A 59 1.43 0.70 -2.37
N MET A 60 0.96 -0.05 -3.36
CA MET A 60 1.78 -0.53 -4.46
C MET A 60 1.31 0.06 -5.78
N ASP A 61 2.18 0.76 -6.50
CA ASP A 61 1.89 1.14 -7.87
C ASP A 61 1.75 -0.09 -8.77
N LEU A 62 0.80 -0.07 -9.70
CA LEU A 62 0.61 -1.18 -10.64
C LEU A 62 1.71 -1.22 -11.70
N GLN A 63 2.08 -0.06 -12.26
CA GLN A 63 3.06 0.01 -13.34
C GLN A 63 4.34 0.66 -12.85
N MET A 64 5.39 -0.13 -12.73
CA MET A 64 6.74 0.35 -12.47
C MET A 64 7.69 -0.16 -13.53
N THR A 65 8.80 0.54 -13.73
CA THR A 65 9.89 0.03 -14.56
C THR A 65 10.52 -1.22 -13.94
N GLY A 66 10.64 -2.31 -14.71
CA GLY A 66 11.18 -3.59 -14.23
C GLY A 66 10.08 -4.54 -13.75
N MET A 67 10.13 -4.96 -12.49
CA MET A 67 9.11 -5.82 -11.88
C MET A 67 7.76 -5.08 -11.81
N ASN A 68 6.71 -5.73 -12.30
CA ASN A 68 5.36 -5.16 -12.28
C ASN A 68 4.82 -5.15 -10.83
N GLY A 69 4.01 -4.15 -10.47
CA GLY A 69 3.36 -4.06 -9.17
C GLY A 69 2.52 -5.27 -8.78
N LEU A 70 1.88 -5.94 -9.73
CA LEU A 70 1.12 -7.18 -9.49
C LEU A 70 2.04 -8.35 -9.13
N GLU A 71 3.20 -8.46 -9.78
CA GLU A 71 4.20 -9.49 -9.47
C GLU A 71 4.81 -9.24 -8.09
N ALA A 72 5.20 -7.99 -7.80
CA ALA A 72 5.70 -7.59 -6.49
C ALA A 72 4.65 -7.84 -5.39
N THR A 73 3.38 -7.56 -5.67
CA THR A 73 2.26 -7.85 -4.76
C THR A 73 2.16 -9.34 -4.47
N SER A 74 2.18 -10.19 -5.50
CA SER A 74 2.11 -11.64 -5.34
C SER A 74 3.26 -12.17 -4.48
N GLU A 75 4.49 -11.74 -4.75
CA GLU A 75 5.68 -12.11 -3.98
C GLU A 75 5.61 -11.63 -2.53
N ILE A 76 5.21 -10.37 -2.28
CA ILE A 76 5.03 -9.85 -0.91
C ILE A 76 3.98 -10.67 -0.16
N ARG A 77 2.83 -10.94 -0.77
CA ARG A 77 1.73 -11.69 -0.14
C ARG A 77 2.10 -13.15 0.12
N GLN A 78 2.90 -13.76 -0.76
CA GLN A 78 3.39 -15.13 -0.58
C GLN A 78 4.41 -15.24 0.56
N ARG A 79 5.36 -14.31 0.62
CA ARG A 79 6.43 -14.32 1.65
C ARG A 79 5.94 -13.80 3.00
N PHE A 80 5.02 -12.85 2.99
CA PHE A 80 4.54 -12.10 4.16
C PHE A 80 3.01 -11.98 4.14
N PRO A 81 2.28 -13.08 4.41
CA PRO A 81 0.82 -13.14 4.28
C PRO A 81 0.04 -12.21 5.23
N GLU A 82 0.69 -11.64 6.23
CA GLU A 82 0.15 -10.62 7.13
C GLU A 82 0.20 -9.19 6.58
N ILE A 83 1.03 -8.92 5.57
CA ILE A 83 1.15 -7.59 4.95
C ILE A 83 0.00 -7.40 3.97
N ALA A 84 -0.91 -6.47 4.24
CA ALA A 84 -1.94 -6.13 3.28
C ALA A 84 -1.35 -5.29 2.14
N VAL A 85 -1.88 -5.46 0.93
CA VAL A 85 -1.44 -4.68 -0.24
C VAL A 85 -2.66 -4.05 -0.90
N VAL A 86 -2.61 -2.73 -1.07
CA VAL A 86 -3.57 -1.96 -1.87
C VAL A 86 -2.86 -1.46 -3.11
N ILE A 87 -3.41 -1.77 -4.28
CA ILE A 87 -2.88 -1.29 -5.55
C ILE A 87 -3.29 0.17 -5.76
N ILE A 88 -2.36 1.04 -6.15
CA ILE A 88 -2.61 2.43 -6.48
C ILE A 88 -2.22 2.65 -7.95
N THR A 89 -3.15 2.97 -8.85
CA THR A 89 -2.83 3.00 -10.29
C THR A 89 -3.39 4.23 -11.00
N ALA A 90 -2.61 4.82 -11.91
CA ALA A 90 -3.14 5.79 -12.88
C ALA A 90 -3.84 5.12 -14.07
N HIS A 91 -3.62 3.81 -14.25
CA HIS A 91 -4.01 3.07 -15.43
C HIS A 91 -5.24 2.23 -15.18
N GLU A 92 -6.16 2.28 -16.14
CA GLU A 92 -7.27 1.36 -16.23
C GLU A 92 -6.90 0.26 -17.21
N ILE A 93 -6.85 -0.97 -16.71
CA ILE A 93 -6.62 -2.15 -17.55
C ILE A 93 -7.88 -3.02 -17.53
N PRO A 94 -8.21 -3.70 -18.64
CA PRO A 94 -9.30 -4.67 -18.65
C PRO A 94 -9.12 -5.70 -17.54
N GLY A 95 -10.17 -5.93 -16.76
CA GLY A 95 -10.12 -6.89 -15.65
C GLY A 95 -9.27 -6.46 -14.46
N LEU A 96 -8.97 -5.15 -14.28
CA LEU A 96 -8.18 -4.62 -13.16
C LEU A 96 -8.56 -5.25 -11.80
N GLN A 97 -9.86 -5.28 -11.50
CA GLN A 97 -10.35 -5.87 -10.24
C GLN A 97 -9.97 -7.35 -10.10
N GLN A 98 -10.09 -8.12 -11.18
CA GLN A 98 -9.75 -9.55 -11.19
C GLN A 98 -8.25 -9.76 -11.01
N VAL A 99 -7.41 -9.04 -11.75
CA VAL A 99 -5.95 -9.21 -11.63
C VAL A 99 -5.40 -8.72 -10.29
N CYS A 100 -5.97 -7.65 -9.71
CA CYS A 100 -5.63 -7.23 -8.35
C CYS A 100 -5.98 -8.34 -7.34
N HIS A 101 -7.18 -8.91 -7.44
CA HIS A 101 -7.60 -10.02 -6.59
C HIS A 101 -6.68 -11.25 -6.74
N GLU A 102 -6.36 -11.64 -7.97
CA GLU A 102 -5.47 -12.78 -8.27
C GLU A 102 -4.04 -12.57 -7.76
N SER A 103 -3.54 -11.33 -7.75
CA SER A 103 -2.24 -11.00 -7.16
C SER A 103 -2.21 -11.09 -5.63
N GLY A 104 -3.38 -11.17 -4.98
CA GLY A 104 -3.51 -11.17 -3.52
C GLY A 104 -3.63 -9.77 -2.90
N ALA A 105 -3.80 -8.72 -3.72
CA ALA A 105 -4.16 -7.39 -3.22
C ALA A 105 -5.56 -7.42 -2.58
N CYS A 106 -5.73 -6.65 -1.50
CA CYS A 106 -7.03 -6.57 -0.81
C CYS A 106 -7.96 -5.50 -1.39
N ASP A 107 -7.42 -4.47 -2.07
CA ASP A 107 -8.19 -3.41 -2.69
C ASP A 107 -7.36 -2.67 -3.76
N PHE A 108 -7.97 -1.75 -4.49
CA PHE A 108 -7.27 -0.83 -5.38
C PHE A 108 -7.86 0.59 -5.37
N VAL A 109 -7.02 1.59 -5.66
CA VAL A 109 -7.40 3.00 -5.76
C VAL A 109 -6.82 3.60 -7.03
N LYS A 110 -7.58 4.46 -7.70
CA LYS A 110 -7.05 5.25 -8.83
C LYS A 110 -6.22 6.42 -8.28
N LYS A 111 -5.01 6.65 -8.82
CA LYS A 111 -4.13 7.78 -8.44
C LYS A 111 -4.86 9.13 -8.53
N SER A 112 -5.69 9.32 -9.56
CA SER A 112 -6.50 10.52 -9.77
C SER A 112 -7.61 10.73 -8.72
N ARG A 113 -7.94 9.69 -7.96
CA ARG A 113 -8.96 9.69 -6.91
C ARG A 113 -8.38 9.38 -5.53
N LEU A 114 -7.07 9.52 -5.36
CA LEU A 114 -6.35 9.16 -4.13
C LEU A 114 -7.01 9.76 -2.88
N TYR A 115 -7.24 11.08 -2.89
CA TYR A 115 -7.78 11.79 -1.72
C TYR A 115 -9.25 11.49 -1.44
N GLN A 116 -9.98 10.98 -2.43
CA GLN A 116 -11.39 10.63 -2.31
C GLN A 116 -11.57 9.19 -1.84
N ASP A 117 -10.85 8.26 -2.47
CA ASP A 117 -11.12 6.82 -2.32
C ASP A 117 -10.19 6.16 -1.28
N LEU A 118 -8.94 6.62 -1.12
CA LEU A 118 -8.00 6.01 -0.16
C LEU A 118 -8.50 6.09 1.29
N PRO A 119 -9.08 7.20 1.80
CA PRO A 119 -9.63 7.24 3.15
C PRO A 119 -10.65 6.12 3.44
N GLU A 120 -11.51 5.80 2.47
CA GLU A 120 -12.50 4.73 2.61
C GLU A 120 -11.84 3.35 2.66
N VAL A 121 -10.85 3.10 1.80
CA VAL A 121 -10.06 1.86 1.80
C VAL A 121 -9.34 1.68 3.14
N LEU A 122 -8.70 2.74 3.65
CA LEU A 122 -8.00 2.74 4.92
C LEU A 122 -8.96 2.50 6.11
N ALA A 123 -10.15 3.10 6.09
CA ALA A 123 -11.18 2.86 7.11
C ALA A 123 -11.68 1.40 7.11
N ARG A 124 -11.87 0.79 5.92
CA ARG A 124 -12.20 -0.63 5.79
C ARG A 124 -11.09 -1.52 6.33
N PHE A 125 -9.84 -1.20 6.01
CA PHE A 125 -8.66 -1.92 6.50
C PHE A 125 -8.55 -1.89 8.03
N LEU A 126 -8.78 -0.73 8.68
CA LEU A 126 -8.76 -0.64 10.14
C LEU A 126 -9.91 -1.42 10.80
N SER A 127 -11.04 -1.55 10.11
CA SER A 127 -12.20 -2.30 10.59
C SER A 127 -11.95 -3.81 10.53
N SER A 128 -11.31 -4.30 9.46
CA SER A 128 -11.05 -5.74 9.30
C SER A 128 -10.01 -6.29 10.30
N ARG A 129 -9.05 -5.47 10.75
CA ARG A 129 -8.04 -5.87 11.74
C ARG A 129 -8.51 -5.93 13.20
N ARG A 130 -9.73 -5.45 13.52
CA ARG A 130 -10.28 -5.47 14.89
C ARG A 130 -11.17 -6.66 15.19
N THR A 131 -11.26 -7.62 14.26
CA THR A 131 -12.08 -8.85 14.38
C THR A 131 -11.17 -10.05 14.49
#